data_AF-A0A497EU67-F1
#
_entry.id   AF-A0A497EU67-F1
#
_cell.length_a   1.000
_cell.length_b   1.000
_cell.length_c   1.000
_cell.angle_alpha   90.00
_cell.angle_beta   90.00
_cell.angle_gamma   90.00
#
_symmetry.space_group_name_H-M   'P 1'
#
loop_
_entity.id
_entity.type
_entity.pdbx_description
1 polymer ?
#
loop_
_entity_poly.entity_id
_entity_poly.type
_entity_poly.pdbx_seq_one_letter_code
_entity_poly.pdbx_strand_id
1 'polypeptide(L)'
;MLSYEEIYCHYARADVRREIVKFAANRWLGVLCLKRDNKGKPLFKRYIDGKPLKAFCEEDFSNLFKQLNHIKPRSFYASANVYASLDKVENLTLENVIACTPTWDIDNTLDKWRATMEIVKEIVSFLESKGVKKSVYV
;
A
#
# COMPACT_ATOMS: atom_id res chain seq x y z
N MET A 1 -17.82 10.67 6.22
CA MET A 1 -17.12 9.52 5.62
C MET A 1 -17.31 9.65 4.11
N LEU A 2 -16.25 9.52 3.31
CA LEU A 2 -16.35 9.60 1.86
C LEU A 2 -17.31 8.52 1.33
N SER A 3 -18.10 8.86 0.34
CA SER A 3 -18.86 7.92 -0.45
C SER A 3 -17.92 6.96 -1.19
N TYR A 4 -18.44 5.79 -1.57
CA TYR A 4 -17.64 4.86 -2.36
C TYR A 4 -17.30 5.42 -3.75
N GLU A 5 -18.17 6.27 -4.30
CA GLU A 5 -17.92 6.93 -5.59
C GLU A 5 -16.70 7.85 -5.50
N GLU A 6 -16.60 8.67 -4.44
CA GLU A 6 -15.43 9.53 -4.22
C GLU A 6 -14.13 8.72 -4.06
N ILE A 7 -14.19 7.58 -3.34
CA ILE A 7 -13.06 6.65 -3.21
C ILE A 7 -12.68 6.07 -4.58
N TYR A 8 -13.68 5.69 -5.38
CA TYR A 8 -13.46 5.14 -6.72
C TYR A 8 -12.82 6.16 -7.65
N CYS A 9 -13.35 7.38 -7.70
CA CYS A 9 -12.79 8.47 -8.48
C CYS A 9 -11.34 8.76 -8.07
N HIS A 10 -11.00 8.73 -6.77
CA HIS A 10 -9.63 8.92 -6.29
C HIS A 10 -8.68 7.86 -6.87
N TYR A 11 -8.99 6.57 -6.70
CA TYR A 11 -8.15 5.48 -7.22
C TYR A 11 -8.19 5.35 -8.76
N ALA A 12 -9.17 5.97 -9.43
CA ALA A 12 -9.24 6.04 -10.88
C ALA A 12 -8.36 7.14 -11.50
N ARG A 13 -7.72 8.01 -10.69
CA ARG A 13 -6.79 9.01 -11.22
C ARG A 13 -5.43 8.40 -11.58
N ALA A 14 -4.85 8.84 -12.69
CA ALA A 14 -3.58 8.30 -13.18
C ALA A 14 -2.39 8.59 -12.25
N ASP A 15 -2.33 9.78 -11.65
CA ASP A 15 -1.29 10.15 -10.69
C ASP A 15 -1.32 9.25 -9.44
N VAL A 16 -2.53 8.99 -8.91
CA VAL A 16 -2.74 8.09 -7.76
C VAL A 16 -2.31 6.67 -8.10
N ARG A 17 -2.77 6.12 -9.23
CA ARG A 17 -2.37 4.76 -9.65
C ARG A 17 -0.87 4.64 -9.82
N ARG A 18 -0.23 5.63 -10.44
CA ARG A 18 1.21 5.63 -10.70
C ARG A 18 2.02 5.57 -9.42
N GLU A 19 1.69 6.38 -8.42
CA GLU A 19 2.39 6.34 -7.13
C GLU A 19 2.15 5.03 -6.38
N ILE A 20 0.92 4.50 -6.43
CA ILE A 20 0.61 3.20 -5.82
C ILE A 20 1.45 2.09 -6.45
N VAL A 21 1.50 1.97 -7.78
CA VAL A 21 2.22 0.86 -8.44
C VAL A 21 3.72 1.01 -8.33
N LYS A 22 4.23 2.26 -8.30
CA LYS A 22 5.64 2.55 -8.03
C LYS A 22 6.08 2.02 -6.67
N PHE A 23 5.27 2.21 -5.63
CA PHE A 23 5.55 1.62 -4.33
C PHE A 23 5.26 0.11 -4.32
N ALA A 24 4.13 -0.33 -4.86
CA ALA A 24 3.66 -1.72 -4.79
C ALA A 24 4.50 -2.73 -5.59
N ALA A 25 5.35 -2.28 -6.52
CA ALA A 25 6.17 -3.16 -7.33
C ALA A 25 6.94 -4.17 -6.47
N ASN A 26 6.78 -5.47 -6.78
CA ASN A 26 7.36 -6.61 -6.05
C ASN A 26 7.00 -6.69 -4.55
N ARG A 27 5.93 -6.03 -4.11
CA ARG A 27 5.43 -6.09 -2.73
C ARG A 27 4.08 -6.80 -2.68
N TRP A 28 3.84 -7.51 -1.57
CA TRP A 28 2.58 -8.20 -1.36
C TRP A 28 1.50 -7.19 -0.95
N LEU A 29 0.38 -7.18 -1.68
CA LEU A 29 -0.70 -6.23 -1.46
C LEU A 29 -1.73 -6.71 -0.44
N GLY A 30 -2.25 -5.77 0.33
CA GLY A 30 -3.43 -5.90 1.18
C GLY A 30 -4.47 -4.87 0.82
N VAL A 31 -5.75 -5.25 0.84
CA VAL A 31 -6.86 -4.36 0.49
C VAL A 31 -7.93 -4.41 1.58
N LEU A 32 -8.10 -3.29 2.27
CA LEU A 32 -9.22 -3.09 3.19
C LEU A 32 -10.45 -2.70 2.39
N CYS A 33 -11.58 -3.36 2.64
CA CYS A 33 -12.84 -3.14 1.91
C CYS A 33 -13.93 -2.56 2.83
N LEU A 34 -14.89 -1.83 2.25
CA LEU A 34 -16.06 -1.30 2.96
C LEU A 34 -17.09 -2.40 3.27
N LYS A 35 -17.21 -3.42 2.42
CA LYS A 35 -18.05 -4.58 2.78
C LYS A 35 -17.45 -5.29 3.98
N ARG A 36 -18.33 -5.75 4.87
CA ARG A 36 -17.98 -6.54 6.05
C ARG A 36 -18.22 -8.02 5.76
N ASP A 37 -17.54 -8.89 6.50
CA ASP A 37 -17.83 -10.31 6.48
C ASP A 37 -19.17 -10.64 7.18
N ASN A 38 -19.55 -11.92 7.16
CA ASN A 38 -20.80 -12.39 7.79
C ASN A 38 -20.84 -12.19 9.31
N LYS A 39 -19.70 -11.87 9.94
CA LYS A 39 -19.57 -11.58 11.37
C LYS A 39 -19.47 -10.07 11.65
N GLY A 40 -19.67 -9.24 10.62
CA GLY A 40 -19.57 -7.78 10.73
C GLY A 40 -18.14 -7.26 10.83
N LYS A 41 -17.10 -8.06 10.62
CA LYS A 41 -15.70 -7.59 10.66
C LYS A 41 -15.29 -6.94 9.33
N PRO A 42 -14.36 -5.97 9.35
CA PRO A 42 -13.81 -5.41 8.12
C PRO A 42 -13.19 -6.50 7.25
N LEU A 43 -13.55 -6.51 5.95
CA LEU A 43 -13.00 -7.46 5.01
C LEU A 43 -11.62 -6.99 4.55
N PHE A 44 -10.58 -7.79 4.80
CA PHE A 44 -9.21 -7.52 4.38
C PHE A 44 -8.75 -8.60 3.39
N LYS A 45 -8.57 -8.23 2.11
CA LYS A 45 -8.16 -9.14 1.05
C LYS A 45 -6.65 -9.09 0.85
N ARG A 46 -6.02 -10.26 0.84
CA ARG A 46 -4.59 -10.44 0.54
C ARG A 46 -4.33 -11.48 -0.56
N TYR A 47 -5.40 -12.16 -0.97
CA TYR A 47 -5.36 -13.24 -1.95
C TYR A 47 -6.61 -13.22 -2.83
N ILE A 48 -6.44 -13.64 -4.08
CA ILE A 48 -7.51 -13.98 -5.04
C ILE A 48 -7.15 -15.35 -5.62
N ASP A 49 -8.10 -16.29 -5.59
CA ASP A 49 -7.91 -17.65 -6.12
C ASP A 49 -6.64 -18.34 -5.60
N GLY A 50 -6.35 -18.14 -4.32
CA GLY A 50 -5.16 -18.68 -3.67
C GLY A 50 -3.84 -18.02 -4.07
N LYS A 51 -3.84 -16.95 -4.87
CA LYS A 51 -2.64 -16.20 -5.26
C LYS A 51 -2.48 -14.91 -4.47
N PRO A 52 -1.26 -14.52 -4.05
CA PRO A 52 -1.01 -13.24 -3.40
C PRO A 52 -1.43 -12.08 -4.30
N LEU A 53 -2.05 -11.05 -3.71
CA LEU A 53 -2.34 -9.82 -4.44
C LEU A 53 -1.03 -9.09 -4.78
N LYS A 54 -0.94 -8.60 -6.03
CA LYS A 54 0.20 -7.85 -6.56
C LYS A 54 -0.25 -6.93 -7.69
N ALA A 55 0.50 -5.86 -7.92
CA ALA A 55 0.34 -5.00 -9.09
C ALA A 55 1.71 -4.40 -9.45
N PHE A 56 2.18 -4.62 -10.67
CA PHE A 56 3.47 -4.11 -11.15
C PHE A 56 3.33 -2.86 -12.02
N CYS A 57 2.17 -2.69 -12.65
CA CYS A 57 1.86 -1.54 -13.49
C CYS A 57 0.43 -1.01 -13.25
N GLU A 58 0.11 0.15 -13.83
CA GLU A 58 -1.21 0.78 -13.69
C GLU A 58 -2.36 -0.11 -14.20
N GLU A 59 -2.09 -0.95 -15.20
CA GLU A 59 -3.07 -1.89 -15.75
C GLU A 59 -3.39 -3.02 -14.76
N ASP A 60 -2.36 -3.63 -14.14
CA ASP A 60 -2.55 -4.63 -13.09
C ASP A 60 -3.39 -4.07 -11.94
N PHE A 61 -3.06 -2.86 -11.48
CA PHE A 61 -3.82 -2.20 -10.42
C PHE A 61 -5.26 -1.93 -10.84
N SER A 62 -5.48 -1.44 -12.06
CA SER A 62 -6.82 -1.17 -12.58
C SER A 62 -7.67 -2.44 -12.69
N ASN A 63 -7.05 -3.54 -13.14
CA ASN A 63 -7.70 -4.85 -13.22
C ASN A 63 -8.05 -5.39 -11.83
N LEU A 64 -7.10 -5.32 -10.88
CA LEU A 64 -7.34 -5.70 -9.49
C LEU A 64 -8.46 -4.85 -8.85
N PHE A 65 -8.44 -3.53 -9.07
CA PHE A 65 -9.43 -2.62 -8.50
C PHE A 65 -10.83 -2.91 -9.06
N LYS A 66 -10.96 -3.13 -10.38
CA LYS A 66 -12.21 -3.55 -11.03
C LYS A 66 -12.69 -4.90 -10.48
N GLN A 67 -11.79 -5.90 -10.39
CA GLN A 67 -12.13 -7.23 -9.89
C GLN A 67 -12.68 -7.17 -8.46
N LEU A 68 -12.12 -6.32 -7.59
CA LEU A 68 -12.56 -6.18 -6.21
C LEU A 68 -13.74 -5.18 -6.03
N ASN A 69 -14.18 -4.48 -7.07
CA ASN A 69 -15.21 -3.43 -6.98
C ASN A 69 -16.51 -3.91 -6.30
N HIS A 70 -16.90 -5.17 -6.53
CA HIS A 70 -18.09 -5.77 -5.92
C HIS A 70 -18.04 -5.84 -4.38
N ILE A 71 -16.85 -5.77 -3.76
CA ILE A 71 -16.67 -5.69 -2.31
C ILE A 71 -16.24 -4.31 -1.82
N LYS A 72 -16.21 -3.31 -2.70
CA LYS A 72 -15.93 -1.90 -2.42
C LYS A 72 -14.57 -1.67 -1.72
N PRO A 73 -13.44 -1.77 -2.43
CA PRO A 73 -12.11 -1.50 -1.88
C PRO A 73 -12.01 -0.07 -1.33
N ARG A 74 -11.47 0.08 -0.13
CA ARG A 74 -11.36 1.36 0.58
C ARG A 74 -9.92 1.85 0.67
N SER A 75 -8.99 0.95 0.95
CA SER A 75 -7.58 1.30 1.12
C SER A 75 -6.68 0.16 0.63
N PHE A 76 -5.59 0.53 -0.02
CA PHE A 76 -4.57 -0.37 -0.52
C PHE A 76 -3.30 -0.23 0.32
N TYR A 77 -2.67 -1.35 0.62
CA TYR A 77 -1.45 -1.47 1.41
C TYR A 77 -0.47 -2.34 0.63
N ALA A 78 0.82 -2.07 0.77
CA ALA A 78 1.88 -2.94 0.29
C ALA A 78 2.83 -3.26 1.45
N SER A 79 3.37 -4.48 1.48
CA SER A 79 4.30 -4.91 2.52
C SER A 79 5.58 -4.07 2.54
N ALA A 80 6.22 -3.92 3.71
CA ALA A 80 7.57 -3.31 3.78
C ALA A 80 8.63 -4.14 3.03
N ASN A 81 8.41 -5.46 2.95
CA ASN A 81 9.27 -6.41 2.24
C ASN A 81 9.03 -6.37 0.73
N VAL A 82 10.13 -6.42 -0.01
CA VAL A 82 10.19 -6.61 -1.47
C VAL A 82 10.63 -8.05 -1.73
N TYR A 83 9.89 -8.75 -2.57
CA TYR A 83 10.08 -10.16 -2.86
C TYR A 83 10.67 -10.35 -4.26
N ALA A 84 11.48 -11.39 -4.47
CA ALA A 84 11.97 -11.74 -5.82
C ALA A 84 10.84 -12.25 -6.74
N SER A 85 9.88 -13.00 -6.18
CA SER A 85 8.67 -13.46 -6.88
C SER A 85 7.46 -13.45 -5.93
N LEU A 86 6.26 -13.24 -6.49
CA LEU A 86 4.96 -13.23 -5.78
C LEU A 86 3.90 -14.02 -6.55
N ASP A 87 4.28 -15.01 -7.35
CA ASP A 87 3.36 -15.71 -8.24
C ASP A 87 2.43 -16.68 -7.51
N LYS A 88 2.88 -17.19 -6.35
CA LYS A 88 2.16 -18.16 -5.53
C LYS A 88 2.43 -17.94 -4.05
N VAL A 89 1.58 -18.51 -3.19
CA VAL A 89 1.65 -18.31 -1.72
C VAL A 89 2.98 -18.82 -1.15
N GLU A 90 3.55 -19.87 -1.73
CA GLU A 90 4.83 -20.45 -1.32
C GLU A 90 6.01 -19.51 -1.54
N ASN A 91 5.83 -18.39 -2.27
CA ASN A 91 6.85 -17.35 -2.38
C ASN A 91 6.85 -16.38 -1.19
N LEU A 92 5.86 -16.43 -0.29
CA LEU A 92 5.79 -15.54 0.87
C LEU A 92 6.68 -16.06 2.02
N THR A 93 7.97 -16.28 1.75
CA THR A 93 8.97 -16.71 2.72
C THR A 93 10.06 -15.64 2.92
N LEU A 94 10.82 -15.74 4.00
CA LEU A 94 11.90 -14.80 4.30
C LEU A 94 13.07 -14.92 3.32
N GLU A 95 13.35 -16.12 2.84
CA GLU A 95 14.43 -16.41 1.88
C GLU A 95 14.18 -15.75 0.51
N ASN A 96 12.91 -15.47 0.20
CA ASN A 96 12.50 -14.81 -1.04
C ASN A 96 12.44 -13.27 -0.90
N VAL A 97 12.67 -12.71 0.29
CA VAL A 97 12.76 -11.26 0.51
C VAL A 97 14.13 -10.77 0.06
N ILE A 98 14.15 -9.87 -0.93
CA ILE A 98 15.38 -9.31 -1.50
C ILE A 98 15.74 -7.94 -0.94
N ALA A 99 14.76 -7.23 -0.37
CA ALA A 99 14.94 -5.95 0.29
C ALA A 99 13.80 -5.70 1.26
N CYS A 100 14.03 -4.82 2.22
CA CYS A 100 13.00 -4.28 3.10
C CYS A 100 13.08 -2.76 3.09
N THR A 101 11.94 -2.09 3.24
CA THR A 101 11.85 -0.64 3.41
C THR A 101 11.66 -0.35 4.90
N PRO A 102 12.68 0.14 5.63
CA PRO A 102 12.48 0.64 6.98
C PRO A 102 11.46 1.78 6.96
N THR A 103 10.43 1.68 7.80
CA THR A 103 9.31 2.63 7.84
C THR A 103 9.17 3.18 9.24
N TRP A 104 8.96 4.49 9.34
CA TRP A 104 8.57 5.17 10.56
C TRP A 104 7.15 5.67 10.39
N ASP A 105 6.25 5.23 11.27
CA ASP A 105 4.87 5.72 11.32
C ASP A 105 4.78 6.80 12.41
N ILE A 106 4.39 8.02 12.02
CA ILE A 106 4.26 9.16 12.95
C ILE A 106 2.79 9.37 13.21
N ASP A 107 2.28 8.65 14.22
CA ASP A 107 0.89 8.75 14.64
C ASP A 107 0.58 10.15 15.21
N ASN A 108 -0.47 10.79 14.69
CA ASN A 108 -0.93 12.09 15.16
C ASN A 108 -2.41 12.35 14.85
N THR A 109 -2.93 13.46 15.35
CA THR A 109 -4.25 13.98 14.98
C THR A 109 -4.15 15.01 13.86
N LEU A 110 -5.21 15.15 13.06
CA LEU A 110 -5.20 16.01 11.85
C LEU A 110 -4.90 17.48 12.16
N ASP A 111 -5.36 17.99 13.31
CA ASP A 111 -5.09 19.36 13.78
C ASP A 111 -3.60 19.63 14.05
N LYS A 112 -2.80 18.58 14.25
CA LYS A 112 -1.36 18.64 14.52
C LYS A 112 -0.50 18.29 13.31
N TRP A 113 -1.04 18.27 12.09
CA TRP A 113 -0.29 17.88 10.89
C TRP A 113 1.01 18.67 10.69
N ARG A 114 1.05 19.95 11.09
CA ARG A 114 2.29 20.77 11.03
C ARG A 114 3.39 20.20 11.93
N ALA A 115 3.04 19.72 13.12
CA ALA A 115 4.00 19.08 14.02
C ALA A 115 4.51 17.77 13.43
N THR A 116 3.64 16.97 12.79
CA THR A 116 4.06 15.77 12.04
C THR A 116 5.07 16.13 10.96
N MET A 117 4.85 17.21 10.20
CA MET A 117 5.79 17.66 9.16
C MET A 117 7.15 18.06 9.72
N GLU A 118 7.22 18.71 10.89
CA GLU A 118 8.51 19.03 11.51
C GLU A 118 9.27 17.77 11.95
N ILE A 119 8.57 16.77 12.49
CA ILE A 119 9.19 15.47 12.84
C ILE A 119 9.70 14.76 11.57
N VAL A 120 8.91 14.75 10.49
CA VAL A 120 9.33 14.18 9.21
C VAL A 120 10.63 14.85 8.72
N LYS A 121 10.71 16.18 8.75
CA LYS A 121 11.92 16.92 8.33
C LYS A 121 13.14 16.52 9.15
N GLU A 122 12.99 16.39 10.46
CA GLU A 122 14.08 15.99 11.35
C GLU A 122 14.57 14.56 11.04
N ILE A 123 13.65 13.61 10.86
CA ILE A 123 13.98 12.22 10.50
C ILE A 123 14.69 12.17 9.15
N VAL A 124 14.16 12.87 8.14
CA VAL A 124 14.76 12.91 6.81
C VAL A 124 16.16 13.54 6.86
N SER A 125 16.33 14.67 7.56
CA SER A 125 17.63 15.31 7.71
C SER A 125 18.65 14.39 8.39
N PHE A 126 18.23 13.69 9.44
CA PHE A 126 19.06 12.68 10.09
C PHE A 126 19.48 11.57 9.11
N LEU A 127 18.53 10.98 8.38
CA LEU A 127 18.81 9.92 7.40
C LEU A 127 19.75 10.39 6.28
N GLU A 128 19.56 11.60 5.78
CA GLU A 128 20.42 12.21 4.76
C GLU A 128 21.85 12.42 5.28
N SER A 129 22.01 12.83 6.54
CA SER A 129 23.32 12.95 7.21
C SER A 129 24.05 11.61 7.33
N LYS A 130 23.30 10.50 7.35
CA LYS A 130 23.82 9.12 7.34
C LYS A 130 23.98 8.55 5.93
N GLY A 131 23.76 9.36 4.88
CA GLY A 131 23.95 8.97 3.49
C GLY A 131 22.72 8.39 2.80
N VAL A 132 21.56 8.33 3.47
CA VAL A 132 20.31 7.84 2.88
C VAL A 132 19.59 8.99 2.17
N LYS A 133 19.76 9.10 0.84
CA LYS A 133 19.29 10.28 0.07
C LYS A 133 18.32 9.99 -1.07
N LYS A 134 18.32 8.78 -1.63
CA LYS A 134 17.56 8.44 -2.87
C LYS A 134 16.34 7.53 -2.65
N SER A 135 16.11 7.10 -1.41
CA SER A 135 15.14 6.05 -1.08
C SER A 135 14.17 6.49 0.03
N VAL A 136 13.88 7.78 0.10
CA VAL A 136 12.95 8.36 1.07
C VAL A 136 11.60 8.57 0.39
N TYR A 137 10.53 8.14 1.05
CA TYR A 137 9.14 8.33 0.66
C TYR A 137 8.44 9.04 1.82
N VAL A 138 7.74 10.14 1.54
CA VAL A 138 6.99 10.95 2.52
C VAL A 138 5.57 11.15 1.99
#